data_AF-A0A662FB39-F1
#
_entry.id   AF-A0A662FB39-F1
#
_cell.length_a   1.000
_cell.length_b   1.000
_cell.length_c   1.000
_cell.angle_alpha   90.00
_cell.angle_beta   90.00
_cell.angle_gamma   90.00
#
_symmetry.space_group_name_H-M   'P 1'
#
loop_
_entity.id
_entity.type
_entity.pdbx_description
1 polymer ?
#
loop_
_entity_poly.entity_id
_entity_poly.type
_entity_poly.pdbx_seq_one_letter_code
_entity_poly.pdbx_strand_id
1 'polypeptide(L)'
;MVKPEKYFYLEDGGIIKNIRELALRLDEISDSVFQRHVNQDKNDFANWIEFVFKEKNLAKQLRGVMDKKQFQIVLLKHFVRRKTKNIKKFKCPHCGKGFSTKVGLSVHKTIAHTKKR
;
A
#
# COMPACT_ATOMS: atom_id res chain seq x y z
N MET A 1 -8.73 15.38 0.65
CA MET A 1 -8.43 15.32 2.09
C MET A 1 -9.67 14.78 2.80
N VAL A 2 -9.51 14.00 3.89
CA VAL A 2 -10.67 13.48 4.65
C VAL A 2 -11.21 14.54 5.60
N LYS A 3 -12.50 14.44 5.96
CA LYS A 3 -13.13 15.34 6.92
C LYS A 3 -12.52 15.15 8.34
N PRO A 4 -12.51 16.18 9.19
CA PRO A 4 -11.97 16.08 10.55
C PRO A 4 -12.59 14.97 11.41
N GLU A 5 -13.86 14.62 11.18
CA GLU A 5 -14.52 13.50 11.89
C GLU A 5 -13.94 12.12 11.56
N LYS A 6 -13.09 12.05 10.52
CA LYS A 6 -12.45 10.81 10.05
C LYS A 6 -10.95 10.78 10.34
N TYR A 7 -10.40 11.76 11.03
CA TYR A 7 -9.03 11.72 11.49
C TYR A 7 -8.85 10.63 12.54
N PHE A 8 -7.63 10.11 12.63
CA PHE A 8 -7.25 9.20 13.68
C PHE A 8 -6.53 9.97 14.77
N TYR A 9 -7.01 9.84 16.01
CA TYR A 9 -6.46 10.54 17.16
C TYR A 9 -5.64 9.55 17.97
N LEU A 10 -4.37 9.88 18.18
CA LEU A 10 -3.46 9.15 19.06
C LEU A 10 -3.64 9.66 20.49
N GLU A 11 -3.33 8.80 21.45
CA GLU A 11 -3.43 9.14 22.88
C GLU A 11 -2.41 10.20 23.33
N ASP A 12 -1.35 10.45 22.56
CA ASP A 12 -0.40 11.54 22.81
C ASP A 12 -0.86 12.90 22.26
N GLY A 13 -2.11 12.99 21.79
CA GLY A 13 -2.68 14.18 21.15
C GLY A 13 -2.32 14.31 19.68
N GLY A 14 -1.54 13.38 19.11
CA GLY A 14 -1.21 13.35 17.70
C GLY A 14 -2.44 13.09 16.82
N ILE A 15 -2.55 13.82 15.71
CA ILE A 15 -3.65 13.66 14.75
C ILE A 15 -3.08 13.15 13.43
N ILE A 16 -3.65 12.06 12.93
CA ILE A 16 -3.27 11.46 11.66
C ILE A 16 -4.44 11.62 10.68
N LYS A 17 -4.19 12.34 9.58
CA LYS A 17 -5.24 12.71 8.60
C LYS A 17 -5.26 11.80 7.39
N ASN A 18 -4.18 11.06 7.12
CA ASN A 18 -4.08 10.17 5.97
C ASN A 18 -3.03 9.05 6.17
N ILE A 19 -3.05 8.06 5.28
CA ILE A 19 -2.16 6.88 5.35
C ILE A 19 -0.67 7.28 5.25
N ARG A 20 -0.33 8.37 4.55
CA ARG A 20 1.06 8.84 4.45
C ARG A 20 1.54 9.44 5.76
N GLU A 21 0.71 10.26 6.40
CA GLU A 21 0.97 10.78 7.75
C GLU A 21 1.11 9.65 8.76
N LEU A 22 0.29 8.59 8.67
CA LEU A 22 0.45 7.40 9.51
C LEU A 22 1.86 6.81 9.34
N ALA A 23 2.29 6.58 8.10
CA ALA A 23 3.60 5.98 7.83
C ALA A 23 4.78 6.81 8.36
N LEU A 24 4.68 8.14 8.34
CA LEU A 24 5.68 9.04 8.90
C LEU A 24 5.62 9.07 10.43
N ARG A 25 4.41 9.11 11.00
CA ARG A 25 4.18 9.18 12.44
C ARG A 25 4.67 7.93 13.18
N LEU A 26 4.70 6.77 12.51
CA LEU A 26 5.23 5.52 13.07
C LEU A 26 6.72 5.59 13.46
N ASP A 27 7.52 6.46 12.82
CA ASP A 27 8.94 6.67 13.20
C ASP A 27 9.08 7.46 14.50
N GLU A 28 8.11 8.31 14.80
CA GLU A 28 8.17 9.26 15.90
C GLU A 28 7.50 8.74 17.17
N ILE A 29 6.43 7.95 17.04
CA ILE A 29 5.71 7.43 18.21
C ILE A 29 6.48 6.28 18.88
N SER A 30 6.38 6.21 20.21
CA SER A 30 6.93 5.10 20.98
C SER A 30 6.20 3.79 20.67
N ASP A 31 6.87 2.67 20.93
CA ASP A 31 6.26 1.35 20.79
C ASP A 31 5.05 1.18 21.71
N SER A 32 5.07 1.81 22.89
CA SER A 32 3.94 1.79 23.82
C SER A 32 2.70 2.52 23.29
N VAL A 33 2.85 3.62 22.54
CA VAL A 33 1.72 4.30 21.88
C VAL A 33 1.19 3.45 20.72
N PHE A 34 2.08 2.83 19.95
CA PHE A 34 1.69 1.93 18.86
C PHE A 34 0.90 0.71 19.37
N GLN A 35 1.37 0.06 20.45
CA GLN A 35 0.78 -1.17 21.00
C GLN A 35 -0.64 -0.98 21.58
N ARG A 36 -1.01 0.25 21.95
CA ARG A 36 -2.39 0.56 22.38
C ARG A 36 -3.40 0.46 21.23
N HIS A 37 -2.95 0.70 20.00
CA HIS A 37 -3.77 0.64 18.80
C HIS A 37 -3.60 -0.67 18.02
N VAL A 38 -2.46 -1.33 18.19
CA VAL A 38 -2.11 -2.59 17.51
C VAL A 38 -1.59 -3.60 18.51
N ASN A 39 -2.37 -4.66 18.74
CA ASN A 39 -2.02 -5.75 19.63
C ASN A 39 -2.57 -7.07 19.08
N GLN A 40 -2.55 -8.13 19.90
CA GLN A 40 -3.01 -9.46 19.51
C GLN A 40 -4.51 -9.52 19.20
N ASP A 41 -5.30 -8.64 19.82
CA ASP A 41 -6.77 -8.65 19.71
C ASP A 41 -7.29 -7.69 18.63
N LYS A 42 -6.60 -6.55 18.44
CA LYS A 42 -7.06 -5.48 17.56
C LYS A 42 -5.95 -4.79 16.76
N ASN A 43 -6.39 -4.18 15.66
CA ASN A 43 -5.57 -3.32 14.83
C ASN A 43 -6.40 -2.12 14.34
N ASP A 44 -6.42 -1.07 15.17
CA ASP A 44 -7.25 0.11 14.94
C ASP A 44 -6.82 0.86 13.68
N PHE A 45 -5.52 0.85 13.35
CA PHE A 45 -5.02 1.43 12.10
C PHE A 45 -5.53 0.67 10.88
N ALA A 46 -5.53 -0.67 10.90
CA ALA A 46 -6.08 -1.46 9.80
C ALA A 46 -7.58 -1.21 9.61
N ASN A 47 -8.34 -1.13 10.70
CA ASN A 47 -9.77 -0.78 10.66
C ASN A 47 -9.98 0.62 10.06
N TRP A 48 -9.21 1.61 10.51
CA TRP A 48 -9.27 2.97 9.98
C TRP A 48 -8.97 3.01 8.47
N ILE A 49 -7.91 2.33 8.03
CA ILE A 49 -7.54 2.21 6.61
C ILE A 49 -8.67 1.55 5.78
N GLU A 50 -9.31 0.51 6.32
CA GLU A 50 -10.40 -0.20 5.65
C GLU A 50 -11.66 0.66 5.53
N PHE A 51 -12.09 1.28 6.63
CA PHE A 51 -13.40 1.91 6.70
C PHE A 51 -13.39 3.36 6.22
N VAL A 52 -12.30 4.11 6.42
CA VAL A 52 -12.18 5.52 6.00
C VAL A 52 -11.66 5.65 4.58
N PHE A 53 -10.61 4.91 4.20
CA PHE A 53 -9.99 5.02 2.87
C PHE A 53 -10.43 3.94 1.89
N LYS A 54 -11.23 2.95 2.34
CA LYS A 54 -11.70 1.82 1.52
C LYS A 54 -10.56 0.97 0.93
N GLU A 55 -9.39 0.99 1.56
CA GLU A 55 -8.19 0.26 1.13
C GLU A 55 -8.18 -1.17 1.70
N LYS A 56 -9.21 -1.97 1.37
CA LYS A 56 -9.43 -3.31 1.94
C LYS A 56 -8.22 -4.24 1.83
N ASN A 57 -7.54 -4.24 0.68
CA ASN A 57 -6.37 -5.09 0.45
C ASN A 57 -5.18 -4.69 1.35
N LEU A 58 -4.97 -3.40 1.56
CA LEU A 58 -3.92 -2.92 2.45
C LEU A 58 -4.26 -3.24 3.91
N ALA A 59 -5.50 -2.97 4.33
CA ALA A 59 -5.97 -3.29 5.67
C ALA A 59 -5.81 -4.78 5.98
N LYS A 60 -6.20 -5.67 5.06
CA LYS A 60 -6.01 -7.12 5.21
C LYS A 60 -4.54 -7.51 5.42
N GLN A 61 -3.62 -6.88 4.70
CA GLN A 61 -2.18 -7.12 4.86
C GLN A 61 -1.67 -6.65 6.23
N LEU A 62 -2.22 -5.56 6.76
CA LEU A 62 -1.80 -4.96 8.02
C LEU A 62 -2.41 -5.61 9.26
N ARG A 63 -3.59 -6.26 9.14
CA ARG A 63 -4.31 -6.85 10.29
C ARG A 63 -3.44 -7.77 11.14
N GLY A 64 -2.57 -8.57 10.53
CA GLY A 64 -1.68 -9.50 11.23
C GLY A 64 -0.30 -8.94 11.59
N VAL A 65 -0.06 -7.63 11.38
CA VAL A 65 1.24 -7.01 11.60
C VAL A 65 1.23 -6.27 12.93
N MET A 66 1.98 -6.79 13.90
CA MET A 66 2.11 -6.20 15.24
C MET A 66 3.47 -5.54 15.49
N ASP A 67 4.43 -5.72 14.58
CA ASP A 67 5.72 -5.03 14.66
C ASP A 67 5.64 -3.67 13.97
N LYS A 68 6.00 -2.60 14.67
CA LYS A 68 5.89 -1.21 14.19
C LYS A 68 6.68 -0.99 12.90
N LYS A 69 7.89 -1.56 12.82
CA LYS A 69 8.77 -1.42 11.65
C LYS A 69 8.23 -2.18 10.46
N GLN A 70 7.75 -3.42 10.65
CA GLN A 70 7.08 -4.17 9.60
C GLN A 70 5.80 -3.48 9.13
N PHE A 71 5.01 -2.90 10.05
CA PHE A 71 3.81 -2.16 9.72
C PHE A 71 4.13 -1.01 8.76
N GLN A 72 5.15 -0.23 9.10
CA GLN A 72 5.64 0.86 8.26
C GLN A 72 6.15 0.36 6.90
N ILE A 73 6.93 -0.72 6.86
CA ILE A 73 7.43 -1.32 5.61
C ILE A 73 6.26 -1.70 4.69
N VAL A 74 5.19 -2.29 5.23
CA VAL A 74 4.00 -2.67 4.45
C VAL A 74 3.33 -1.42 3.86
N LEU A 75 3.17 -0.35 4.65
CA LEU A 75 2.64 0.93 4.16
C LEU A 75 3.50 1.51 3.03
N LEU A 76 4.81 1.58 3.20
CA LEU A 76 5.73 2.12 2.20
C LEU A 76 5.73 1.30 0.91
N LYS A 77 5.78 -0.04 1.01
CA LYS A 77 5.66 -0.96 -0.14
C LYS A 77 4.36 -0.73 -0.91
N HIS A 78 3.25 -0.47 -0.21
CA HIS A 78 1.97 -0.17 -0.85
C HIS A 78 2.03 1.10 -1.71
N PHE A 79 2.65 2.17 -1.21
CA PHE A 79 2.80 3.42 -1.97
C PHE A 79 3.67 3.25 -3.22
N VAL A 80 4.79 2.52 -3.10
CA VAL A 80 5.67 2.21 -4.24
C VAL A 80 4.95 1.36 -5.28
N ARG A 81 4.21 0.33 -4.87
CA ARG A 81 3.43 -0.51 -5.78
C ARG A 81 2.37 0.29 -6.53
N ARG A 82 1.70 1.24 -5.88
CA ARG A 82 0.71 2.11 -6.53
C ARG A 82 1.33 3.02 -7.57
N LYS A 83 2.44 3.69 -7.25
CA LYS A 83 3.15 4.55 -8.22
C LYS A 83 3.65 3.76 -9.43
N THR A 84 4.12 2.53 -9.21
CA THR A 84 4.68 1.69 -10.28
C THR A 84 3.64 0.96 -11.14
N LYS A 85 2.39 0.80 -10.68
CA LYS A 85 1.33 0.05 -11.39
C LYS A 85 1.07 0.55 -12.83
N ASN A 86 1.21 1.85 -13.07
CA ASN A 86 0.94 2.45 -14.38
C ASN A 86 2.19 2.64 -15.24
N ILE A 87 3.37 2.24 -14.74
CA ILE A 87 4.62 2.35 -15.50
C ILE A 87 4.64 1.21 -16.52
N LYS A 88 4.61 1.57 -17.81
CA LYS A 88 4.82 0.64 -18.93
C LYS A 88 6.30 0.24 -19.05
N LYS A 89 6.81 -0.42 -18.00
CA LYS A 89 8.24 -0.79 -17.86
C LYS A 89 8.70 -1.77 -18.95
N PHE A 90 7.79 -2.58 -19.48
CA PHE A 90 8.14 -3.66 -20.41
C PHE A 90 7.81 -3.24 -21.83
N LYS A 91 8.82 -2.93 -22.65
CA LYS A 91 8.63 -2.56 -24.07
C LYS A 91 8.86 -3.75 -24.99
N CYS A 92 8.05 -3.85 -26.04
CA CYS A 92 8.24 -4.85 -27.09
C CYS A 92 9.45 -4.48 -27.96
N PRO A 93 10.43 -5.37 -28.17
CA PRO A 93 11.59 -5.09 -29.00
C PRO A 93 11.25 -5.05 -30.51
N HIS A 94 10.13 -5.64 -30.93
CA HIS A 94 9.75 -5.68 -32.35
C HIS A 94 8.91 -4.46 -32.79
N CYS A 95 8.07 -3.91 -31.90
CA CYS A 95 7.14 -2.82 -32.25
C CYS A 95 7.14 -1.64 -31.27
N GLY A 96 7.97 -1.66 -30.22
CA GLY A 96 8.05 -0.59 -29.22
C GLY A 96 6.88 -0.47 -28.24
N LYS A 97 5.80 -1.25 -28.41
CA LYS A 97 4.61 -1.19 -27.56
C LYS A 97 4.95 -1.47 -26.09
N GLY A 98 4.48 -0.60 -25.19
CA GLY A 98 4.74 -0.68 -23.75
C GLY A 98 3.64 -1.42 -22.97
N PHE A 99 4.05 -2.24 -22.01
CA PHE A 99 3.21 -3.05 -21.15
C PHE A 99 3.58 -2.84 -19.68
N SER A 100 2.58 -2.87 -18.80
CA SER A 100 2.78 -2.76 -17.35
C SER A 100 3.25 -4.08 -16.72
N THR A 101 3.09 -5.22 -17.41
CA THR A 101 3.50 -6.55 -16.90
C THR A 101 4.33 -7.32 -17.93
N LYS A 102 5.23 -8.17 -17.43
CA LYS A 102 6.05 -9.08 -18.26
C LYS A 102 5.17 -10.11 -18.98
N VAL A 103 4.12 -10.60 -18.33
CA VAL A 103 3.13 -11.54 -18.92
C VAL A 103 2.42 -10.89 -20.10
N GLY A 104 1.92 -9.65 -19.95
CA GLY A 104 1.27 -8.93 -21.04
C GLY A 104 2.18 -8.72 -22.25
N LEU A 105 3.46 -8.39 -22.01
CA LEU A 105 4.47 -8.33 -23.07
C LEU A 105 4.69 -9.70 -23.73
N SER A 106 4.80 -10.78 -22.94
CA SER A 106 5.04 -12.13 -23.44
C SER A 106 3.90 -12.59 -24.36
N VAL A 107 2.66 -12.49 -23.88
CA VAL A 107 1.46 -12.82 -24.67
C VAL A 107 1.40 -12.00 -25.95
N HIS A 108 1.70 -10.70 -25.88
CA HIS A 108 1.75 -9.86 -27.06
C HIS A 108 2.78 -10.34 -28.08
N LYS A 109 4.01 -10.69 -27.67
CA LYS A 109 5.01 -11.25 -28.58
C LYS A 109 4.50 -12.52 -29.25
N THR A 110 3.88 -13.41 -28.48
CA THR A 110 3.34 -14.67 -28.97
C THR A 110 2.21 -14.51 -30.00
N ILE A 111 1.37 -13.50 -29.84
CA ILE A 111 0.21 -13.32 -30.74
C ILE A 111 0.57 -12.44 -31.93
N ALA A 112 1.35 -11.37 -31.71
CA ALA A 112 1.59 -10.34 -32.73
C ALA A 112 2.88 -10.55 -33.54
N HIS A 113 3.85 -11.33 -33.03
CA HIS A 113 5.19 -11.41 -33.63
C HIS A 113 5.70 -12.83 -33.87
N THR A 114 5.06 -13.86 -33.35
CA THR A 114 5.33 -15.24 -33.79
C THR A 114 4.48 -15.57 -35.01
N LYS A 115 5.13 -15.67 -36.18
CA LYS A 115 4.52 -16.24 -37.38
C LYS A 115 4.19 -17.70 -37.10
N LYS A 116 2.90 -18.07 -37.07
CA LYS A 116 2.48 -19.48 -37.19
C LYS A 116 2.99 -19.97 -38.56
N ARG A 117 3.77 -21.06 -38.53
CA ARG A 117 4.02 -21.89 -39.71
C ARG A 117 2.75 -22.66 -40.05
#